data_AF-A0A366MV68-F1
#
_entry.id   AF-A0A366MV68-F1
#
_cell.length_a   1.000
_cell.length_b   1.000
_cell.length_c   1.000
_cell.angle_alpha   90.00
_cell.angle_beta   90.00
_cell.angle_gamma   90.00
#
_symmetry.space_group_name_H-M   'P 1'
#
loop_
_entity.id
_entity.type
_entity.pdbx_description
1 polymer ?
#
loop_
_entity_poly.entity_id
_entity_poly.type
_entity_poly.pdbx_seq_one_letter_code
_entity_poly.pdbx_strand_id
1 'polypeptide(L)'
;MFQKSVIDSFKQDESLVATRWAAFQNYKAKIEAIKDFKEEEYQDGFLKDIFESCLGYTLKTTNPSSFNLEREKKNETDSKKADGVIYQDKQIIAIIELKAQDTKNLDKVQQQAFYYLSQHSNAKYVIISNFDEIRFYIEKSTAYEKFSLFNMDYEEFKKLHLLLSYESIKEQIPLKIKEKSNLFEQNISKELYKDFSLFRTALFENIVKNNENIDKSTLLRLTQKLCDRIIFILFAEDRGLLNTNTIKDIRKRHQDDIHDITLYGYYKIYFEAINNGNDRLQIPKYNGGLFAKDELLDSLKIDDEILDEKAQKLSNYDFASEISVNILGHIFEQSLTDLEELQANIENISFDKTKSKRKKRRVRYSRYKLSQKSKKTYKS
;
A
#
# COMPACT_ATOMS: atom_id res chain seq x y z
N MET A 1 4.91 2.50 -3.34
CA MET A 1 5.41 3.17 -4.56
C MET A 1 4.72 2.61 -5.79
N PHE A 2 4.57 1.29 -5.87
CA PHE A 2 3.91 0.61 -6.98
C PHE A 2 2.65 -0.10 -6.50
N GLN A 3 1.62 -0.11 -7.35
CA GLN A 3 0.40 -0.91 -7.15
C GLN A 3 0.61 -2.31 -7.70
N LYS A 4 0.14 -3.34 -6.96
CA LYS A 4 0.39 -4.74 -7.32
C LYS A 4 -0.25 -5.10 -8.67
N SER A 5 -1.53 -4.78 -8.84
CA SER A 5 -2.26 -5.00 -10.10
C SER A 5 -1.59 -4.32 -11.30
N VAL A 6 -0.96 -3.15 -11.09
CA VAL A 6 -0.20 -2.45 -12.13
C VAL A 6 1.10 -3.17 -12.44
N ILE A 7 1.85 -3.64 -11.43
CA ILE A 7 3.07 -4.45 -11.64
C ILE A 7 2.74 -5.70 -12.46
N ASP A 8 1.70 -6.43 -12.05
CA ASP A 8 1.30 -7.71 -12.65
C ASP A 8 0.88 -7.56 -14.13
N SER A 9 0.54 -6.34 -14.56
CA SER A 9 0.23 -6.03 -15.96
C SER A 9 1.45 -5.96 -16.89
N PHE A 10 2.67 -5.86 -16.35
CA PHE A 10 3.90 -5.79 -17.14
C PHE A 10 4.51 -7.17 -17.34
N LYS A 11 4.62 -7.60 -18.60
CA LYS A 11 5.19 -8.89 -18.96
C LYS A 11 6.71 -8.85 -18.95
N GLN A 12 7.32 -9.97 -18.61
CA GLN A 12 8.76 -10.21 -18.68
C GLN A 12 9.05 -11.44 -19.54
N ASP A 13 10.27 -11.53 -20.07
CA ASP A 13 10.78 -12.77 -20.64
C ASP A 13 11.11 -13.75 -19.51
N GLU A 14 10.23 -14.72 -19.26
CA GLU A 14 10.38 -15.71 -18.18
C GLU A 14 11.67 -16.54 -18.32
N SER A 15 12.16 -16.80 -19.55
CA SER A 15 13.40 -17.54 -19.76
C SER A 15 14.62 -16.73 -19.32
N LEU A 16 14.62 -15.43 -19.63
CA LEU A 16 15.66 -14.51 -19.19
C LEU A 16 15.65 -14.36 -17.66
N VAL A 17 14.46 -14.22 -17.07
CA VAL A 17 14.31 -14.10 -15.61
C VAL A 17 14.79 -15.36 -14.89
N ALA A 18 14.44 -16.55 -15.39
CA ALA A 18 14.90 -17.83 -14.83
C ALA A 18 16.44 -17.97 -14.90
N THR A 19 17.05 -17.55 -16.01
CA THR A 19 18.51 -17.56 -16.19
C THR A 19 19.19 -16.63 -15.17
N ARG A 20 18.66 -15.43 -14.98
CA ARG A 20 19.18 -14.45 -14.01
C ARG A 20 18.93 -14.87 -12.55
N TRP A 21 17.84 -15.58 -12.28
CA TRP A 21 17.59 -16.19 -10.98
C TRP A 21 18.61 -17.29 -10.65
N ALA A 22 18.99 -18.09 -11.65
CA ALA A 22 20.05 -19.10 -11.49
C ALA A 22 21.39 -18.42 -11.15
N ALA A 23 21.72 -17.30 -11.83
CA ALA A 23 22.90 -16.50 -11.49
C ALA A 23 22.82 -15.94 -10.05
N PHE A 24 21.64 -15.51 -9.62
CA PHE A 24 21.40 -15.01 -8.27
C PHE A 24 21.66 -16.07 -7.18
N GLN A 25 21.50 -17.37 -7.47
CA GLN A 25 21.86 -18.41 -6.51
C GLN A 25 23.35 -18.41 -6.15
N ASN A 26 24.23 -17.97 -7.07
CA ASN A 26 25.65 -17.83 -6.77
C ASN A 26 25.92 -16.72 -5.75
N TYR A 27 25.12 -15.65 -5.77
CA TYR A 27 25.14 -14.63 -4.74
C TYR A 27 24.61 -15.19 -3.40
N LYS A 28 23.50 -15.95 -3.43
CA LYS A 28 22.94 -16.58 -2.22
C LYS A 28 23.94 -17.54 -1.53
N ALA A 29 24.74 -18.26 -2.31
CA ALA A 29 25.77 -19.16 -1.78
C ALA A 29 26.87 -18.43 -0.98
N LYS A 30 27.04 -17.12 -1.17
CA LYS A 30 28.05 -16.28 -0.50
C LYS A 30 27.52 -15.52 0.72
N ILE A 31 26.23 -15.62 1.05
CA ILE A 31 25.58 -14.78 2.07
C ILE A 31 26.34 -14.75 3.40
N GLU A 32 26.78 -15.91 3.90
CA GLU A 32 27.50 -15.94 5.18
C GLU A 32 28.83 -15.19 5.13
N ALA A 33 29.58 -15.27 4.02
CA ALA A 33 30.81 -14.50 3.86
C ALA A 33 30.55 -13.00 3.68
N ILE A 34 29.48 -12.63 2.95
CA ILE A 34 29.12 -11.23 2.67
C ILE A 34 28.84 -10.45 3.96
N LYS A 35 28.32 -11.10 5.01
CA LYS A 35 28.07 -10.47 6.31
C LYS A 35 29.33 -9.94 6.97
N ASP A 36 30.50 -10.53 6.67
CA ASP A 36 31.78 -10.18 7.28
C ASP A 36 32.63 -9.24 6.41
N PHE A 37 32.30 -9.09 5.12
CA PHE A 37 33.05 -8.24 4.21
C PHE A 37 32.90 -6.76 4.53
N LYS A 38 34.02 -6.02 4.40
CA LYS A 38 33.99 -4.56 4.46
C LYS A 38 33.38 -3.99 3.17
N GLU A 39 32.86 -2.76 3.26
CA GLU A 39 32.33 -2.02 2.11
C GLU A 39 33.34 -1.98 0.96
N GLU A 40 34.59 -1.61 1.25
CA GLU A 40 35.62 -1.45 0.23
C GLU A 40 36.02 -2.74 -0.47
N GLU A 41 35.89 -3.86 0.24
CA GLU A 41 36.27 -5.19 -0.20
C GLU A 41 35.24 -5.75 -1.17
N TYR A 42 33.95 -5.58 -0.88
CA TYR A 42 32.89 -6.26 -1.63
C TYR A 42 32.08 -5.35 -2.56
N GLN A 43 32.28 -4.03 -2.57
CA GLN A 43 31.57 -3.15 -3.49
C GLN A 43 31.68 -3.55 -4.97
N ASP A 44 32.88 -3.90 -5.46
CA ASP A 44 33.08 -4.38 -6.84
C ASP A 44 32.42 -5.76 -7.05
N GLY A 45 32.58 -6.66 -6.08
CA GLY A 45 31.95 -7.97 -6.08
C GLY A 45 30.43 -7.89 -6.12
N PHE A 46 29.82 -6.97 -5.38
CA PHE A 46 28.38 -6.75 -5.36
C PHE A 46 27.85 -6.23 -6.70
N LEU A 47 28.53 -5.25 -7.31
CA LEU A 47 28.17 -4.76 -8.63
C LEU A 47 28.26 -5.87 -9.69
N LYS A 48 29.26 -6.75 -9.59
CA LYS A 48 29.42 -7.87 -10.49
C LYS A 48 28.39 -8.99 -10.27
N ASP A 49 28.20 -9.40 -9.01
CA ASP A 49 27.32 -10.50 -8.65
C ASP A 49 25.84 -10.15 -8.88
N ILE A 50 25.42 -8.92 -8.54
CA ILE A 50 24.01 -8.51 -8.68
C ILE A 50 23.76 -7.80 -10.00
N PHE A 51 24.45 -6.70 -10.28
CA PHE A 51 24.07 -5.87 -11.42
C PHE A 51 24.49 -6.50 -12.75
N GLU A 52 25.75 -6.88 -12.89
CA GLU A 52 26.23 -7.50 -14.13
C GLU A 52 25.61 -8.89 -14.34
N SER A 53 25.74 -9.79 -13.36
CA SER A 53 25.35 -11.19 -13.54
C SER A 53 23.83 -11.42 -13.48
N CYS A 54 23.10 -10.67 -12.65
CA CYS A 54 21.67 -10.91 -12.43
C CYS A 54 20.75 -9.87 -13.09
N LEU A 55 21.25 -8.69 -13.48
CA LEU A 55 20.41 -7.60 -13.98
C LEU A 55 20.80 -7.09 -15.37
N GLY A 56 21.80 -7.68 -16.01
CA GLY A 56 22.15 -7.39 -17.40
C GLY A 56 22.93 -6.10 -17.63
N TYR A 57 23.54 -5.56 -16.56
CA TYR A 57 24.48 -4.46 -16.72
C TYR A 57 25.82 -4.99 -17.25
N THR A 58 26.66 -4.07 -17.73
CA THR A 58 28.02 -4.35 -18.13
C THR A 58 28.93 -3.35 -17.43
N LEU A 59 29.78 -3.86 -16.55
CA LEU A 59 30.76 -3.05 -15.83
C LEU A 59 31.83 -2.54 -16.79
N LYS A 60 32.28 -1.30 -16.58
CA LYS A 60 33.42 -0.72 -17.30
C LYS A 60 34.69 -1.58 -17.16
N THR A 61 34.90 -2.20 -16.01
CA THR A 61 36.04 -3.10 -15.76
C THR A 61 35.92 -4.43 -16.50
N THR A 62 34.70 -4.87 -16.81
CA THR A 62 34.43 -6.06 -17.63
C THR A 62 34.55 -5.76 -19.13
N ASN A 63 34.00 -4.63 -19.60
CA ASN A 63 34.12 -4.21 -20.99
C ASN A 63 34.30 -2.68 -21.13
N PRO A 64 35.54 -2.17 -21.18
CA PRO A 64 35.81 -0.74 -21.28
C PRO A 64 35.28 -0.06 -22.56
N SER A 65 35.06 -0.83 -23.62
CA SER A 65 34.60 -0.32 -24.92
C SER A 65 33.09 -0.18 -25.04
N SER A 66 32.34 -0.94 -24.23
CA SER A 66 30.87 -0.95 -24.23
C SER A 66 30.38 -1.33 -22.84
N PHE A 67 30.06 -0.32 -22.04
CA PHE A 67 29.58 -0.47 -20.67
C PHE A 67 28.39 0.45 -20.39
N ASN A 68 27.60 0.07 -19.40
CA ASN A 68 26.49 0.87 -18.90
C ASN A 68 26.51 1.00 -17.36
N LEU A 69 27.54 0.46 -16.69
CA LEU A 69 27.77 0.57 -15.26
C LEU A 69 29.24 0.90 -14.98
N GLU A 70 29.49 1.90 -14.15
CA GLU A 70 30.83 2.34 -13.76
C GLU A 70 30.91 2.55 -12.25
N ARG A 71 32.02 2.11 -11.65
CA ARG A 71 32.35 2.32 -10.25
C ARG A 71 33.08 3.66 -10.04
N GLU A 72 32.85 4.30 -8.90
CA GLU A 72 33.61 5.46 -8.40
C GLU A 72 33.71 6.65 -9.36
N LYS A 73 32.56 7.22 -9.72
CA LYS A 73 32.55 8.46 -10.50
C LYS A 73 32.61 9.69 -9.58
N LYS A 74 33.64 10.52 -9.76
CA LYS A 74 33.72 11.85 -9.15
C LYS A 74 32.70 12.78 -9.82
N ASN A 75 32.07 13.64 -9.03
CA ASN A 75 31.31 14.76 -9.56
C ASN A 75 32.21 15.68 -10.39
N GLU A 76 31.64 16.33 -11.41
CA GLU A 76 32.35 17.33 -12.21
C GLU A 76 32.62 18.62 -11.40
N THR A 77 31.86 18.86 -10.33
CA THR A 77 31.83 20.10 -9.56
C THR A 77 32.36 20.01 -8.12
N ASP A 78 32.50 18.81 -7.54
CA ASP A 78 33.07 18.61 -6.19
C ASP A 78 33.85 17.29 -6.02
N SER A 79 34.51 17.09 -4.88
CA SER A 79 35.31 15.89 -4.59
C SER A 79 34.48 14.68 -4.18
N LYS A 80 33.14 14.79 -4.13
CA LYS A 80 32.28 13.68 -3.72
C LYS A 80 32.13 12.68 -4.87
N LYS A 81 32.02 11.41 -4.49
CA LYS A 81 31.89 10.28 -5.41
C LYS A 81 30.61 9.51 -5.09
N ALA A 82 29.98 8.97 -6.13
CA ALA A 82 29.06 7.87 -5.99
C ALA A 82 29.82 6.54 -6.10
N ASP A 83 29.39 5.51 -5.39
CA ASP A 83 30.01 4.18 -5.45
C ASP A 83 29.82 3.54 -6.83
N GLY A 84 28.66 3.79 -7.46
CA GLY A 84 28.41 3.42 -8.85
C GLY A 84 27.45 4.36 -9.58
N VAL A 85 27.54 4.37 -10.90
CA VAL A 85 26.61 5.08 -11.79
C VAL A 85 26.18 4.20 -12.96
N ILE A 86 24.91 4.32 -13.34
CA ILE A 86 24.35 3.65 -14.52
C ILE A 86 24.19 4.66 -15.65
N TYR A 87 24.58 4.25 -16.85
CA TYR A 87 24.49 5.04 -18.07
C TYR A 87 23.39 4.55 -19.01
N GLN A 88 22.80 5.53 -19.70
CA GLN A 88 22.04 5.33 -20.94
C GLN A 88 22.41 6.46 -21.88
N ASP A 89 22.79 6.12 -23.11
CA ASP A 89 23.19 7.10 -24.15
C ASP A 89 24.25 8.11 -23.65
N LYS A 90 25.25 7.61 -22.90
CA LYS A 90 26.34 8.37 -22.26
C LYS A 90 25.90 9.35 -21.15
N GLN A 91 24.61 9.37 -20.79
CA GLN A 91 24.07 10.16 -19.69
C GLN A 91 23.92 9.29 -18.45
N ILE A 92 24.19 9.87 -17.28
CA ILE A 92 23.94 9.20 -16.00
C ILE A 92 22.43 9.21 -15.74
N ILE A 93 21.85 8.01 -15.56
CA ILE A 93 20.43 7.83 -15.30
C ILE A 93 20.13 7.30 -13.89
N ALA A 94 21.10 6.62 -13.26
CA ALA A 94 20.96 6.12 -11.89
C ALA A 94 22.24 6.28 -11.08
N ILE A 95 22.08 6.51 -9.78
CA ILE A 95 23.15 6.59 -8.79
C ILE A 95 23.05 5.36 -7.89
N ILE A 96 24.17 4.69 -7.64
CA ILE A 96 24.29 3.56 -6.71
C ILE A 96 25.19 4.00 -5.56
N GLU A 97 24.70 3.83 -4.34
CA GLU A 97 25.44 4.07 -3.10
C GLU A 97 25.40 2.79 -2.25
N LEU A 98 26.57 2.30 -1.86
CA LEU A 98 26.76 1.03 -1.18
C LEU A 98 27.27 1.28 0.23
N LYS A 99 26.94 0.40 1.16
CA LYS A 99 27.47 0.38 2.52
C LYS A 99 27.78 -1.05 2.94
N ALA A 100 28.66 -1.21 3.93
CA ALA A 100 28.86 -2.51 4.57
C ALA A 100 27.56 -3.04 5.20
N GLN A 101 27.46 -4.37 5.32
CA GLN A 101 26.24 -5.05 5.74
C GLN A 101 25.75 -4.63 7.14
N ASP A 102 26.68 -4.34 8.04
CA ASP A 102 26.42 -3.89 9.40
C ASP A 102 25.76 -2.49 9.50
N THR A 103 25.71 -1.74 8.39
CA THR A 103 25.08 -0.42 8.33
C THR A 103 23.56 -0.53 8.35
N LYS A 104 22.99 -0.45 9.56
CA LYS A 104 21.52 -0.52 9.77
C LYS A 104 20.77 0.75 9.39
N ASN A 105 21.43 1.92 9.41
CA ASN A 105 20.79 3.21 9.14
C ASN A 105 21.25 3.80 7.80
N LEU A 106 20.51 3.48 6.75
CA LEU A 106 20.73 3.98 5.39
C LEU A 106 20.17 5.40 5.16
N ASP A 107 19.56 6.06 6.15
CA ASP A 107 18.91 7.37 5.94
C ASP A 107 19.95 8.50 5.74
N LYS A 108 21.13 8.39 6.34
CA LYS A 108 22.25 9.33 6.09
C LYS A 108 22.79 9.17 4.66
N VAL A 109 22.85 7.94 4.19
CA VAL A 109 23.30 7.53 2.85
C VAL A 109 22.37 8.09 1.78
N GLN A 110 21.06 8.11 2.07
CA GLN A 110 20.05 8.71 1.21
C GLN A 110 20.33 10.17 0.90
N GLN A 111 20.79 10.99 1.86
CA GLN A 111 21.05 12.40 1.60
C GLN A 111 22.19 12.60 0.59
N GLN A 112 23.25 11.80 0.70
CA GLN A 112 24.39 11.83 -0.22
C GLN A 112 23.98 11.42 -1.64
N ALA A 113 23.28 10.30 -1.77
CA ALA A 113 22.86 9.79 -3.08
C ALA A 113 21.91 10.76 -3.81
N PHE A 114 20.99 11.41 -3.07
CA PHE A 114 20.08 12.41 -3.65
C PHE A 114 20.74 13.75 -3.98
N TYR A 115 21.79 14.14 -3.25
CA TYR A 115 22.60 15.30 -3.64
C TYR A 115 23.33 15.05 -4.95
N TYR A 116 23.88 13.84 -5.14
CA TYR A 116 24.52 13.46 -6.40
C TYR A 116 23.50 13.40 -7.54
N LEU A 117 22.31 12.81 -7.30
CA LEU A 117 21.19 12.82 -8.25
C LEU A 117 20.87 14.23 -8.74
N SER A 118 20.82 15.23 -7.84
CA SER A 118 20.47 16.60 -8.22
C SER A 118 21.52 17.31 -9.10
N GLN A 119 22.75 16.79 -9.17
CA GLN A 119 23.79 17.31 -10.08
C GLN A 119 23.64 16.80 -11.51
N HIS A 120 22.77 15.81 -11.75
CA HIS A 120 22.58 15.19 -13.05
C HIS A 120 21.11 15.26 -13.48
N SER A 121 20.79 16.20 -14.37
CA SER A 121 19.40 16.47 -14.81
C SER A 121 18.67 15.28 -15.44
N ASN A 122 19.42 14.33 -16.03
CA ASN A 122 18.87 13.11 -16.64
C ASN A 122 18.74 11.95 -15.63
N ALA A 123 19.31 12.08 -14.43
CA ALA A 123 19.28 11.03 -13.44
C ALA A 123 17.91 10.96 -12.77
N LYS A 124 17.29 9.78 -12.81
CA LYS A 124 15.95 9.53 -12.27
C LYS A 124 15.95 8.54 -11.12
N TYR A 125 17.00 7.75 -10.98
CA TYR A 125 17.00 6.59 -10.11
C TYR A 125 18.10 6.70 -9.05
N VAL A 126 17.78 6.28 -7.83
CA VAL A 126 18.76 6.08 -6.76
C VAL A 126 18.62 4.67 -6.23
N ILE A 127 19.73 3.97 -6.10
CA ILE A 127 19.80 2.63 -5.54
C ILE A 127 20.75 2.69 -4.35
N ILE A 128 20.26 2.32 -3.17
CA ILE A 128 21.08 2.23 -1.96
C ILE A 128 21.10 0.79 -1.51
N SER A 129 22.26 0.26 -1.15
CA SER A 129 22.36 -1.11 -0.65
C SER A 129 23.34 -1.26 0.51
N ASN A 130 23.01 -2.11 1.49
CA ASN A 130 23.97 -2.67 2.45
C ASN A 130 24.34 -4.12 2.11
N PHE A 131 24.40 -4.43 0.82
CA PHE A 131 24.53 -5.76 0.25
C PHE A 131 23.32 -6.68 0.44
N ASP A 132 22.56 -6.64 1.54
CA ASP A 132 21.28 -7.37 1.69
C ASP A 132 20.08 -6.52 1.27
N GLU A 133 19.89 -5.38 1.91
CA GLU A 133 18.75 -4.50 1.66
C GLU A 133 19.04 -3.60 0.46
N ILE A 134 18.30 -3.75 -0.63
CA ILE A 134 18.24 -2.75 -1.69
C ILE A 134 17.07 -1.81 -1.42
N ARG A 135 17.33 -0.50 -1.43
CA ARG A 135 16.32 0.57 -1.52
C ARG A 135 16.39 1.20 -2.90
N PHE A 136 15.31 1.10 -3.65
CA PHE A 136 15.18 1.68 -4.98
C PHE A 136 14.24 2.88 -4.96
N TYR A 137 14.74 4.03 -5.39
CA TYR A 137 14.02 5.28 -5.46
C TYR A 137 13.87 5.76 -6.90
N ILE A 138 12.77 6.48 -7.16
CA ILE A 138 12.50 7.14 -8.43
C ILE A 138 12.23 8.62 -8.16
N GLU A 139 13.12 9.49 -8.63
CA GLU A 139 13.12 10.97 -8.63
C GLU A 139 13.13 11.65 -7.26
N LYS A 140 12.42 11.08 -6.27
CA LYS A 140 12.19 11.68 -4.96
C LYS A 140 12.59 10.71 -3.85
N SER A 141 13.07 11.29 -2.76
CA SER A 141 13.57 10.58 -1.58
C SER A 141 12.47 10.19 -0.58
N THR A 142 11.21 10.54 -0.87
CA THR A 142 10.07 10.40 0.04
C THR A 142 9.50 8.98 0.11
N ALA A 143 9.80 8.14 -0.88
CA ALA A 143 9.38 6.74 -0.92
C ALA A 143 10.41 5.93 -1.72
N TYR A 144 10.55 4.67 -1.36
CA TYR A 144 11.35 3.68 -2.07
C TYR A 144 10.64 2.33 -2.11
N GLU A 145 11.06 1.48 -3.04
CA GLU A 145 10.80 0.05 -3.01
C GLU A 145 11.96 -0.67 -2.34
N LYS A 146 11.67 -1.66 -1.49
CA LYS A 146 12.66 -2.37 -0.70
C LYS A 146 12.72 -3.84 -1.11
N PHE A 147 13.94 -4.38 -1.16
CA PHE A 147 14.21 -5.79 -1.36
C PHE A 147 15.17 -6.29 -0.29
N SER A 148 14.97 -7.50 0.24
CA SER A 148 15.98 -8.21 1.06
C SER A 148 16.56 -9.33 0.21
N LEU A 149 17.80 -9.16 -0.26
CA LEU A 149 18.45 -10.12 -1.14
C LEU A 149 18.74 -11.45 -0.42
N PHE A 150 19.03 -11.43 0.88
CA PHE A 150 19.37 -12.65 1.61
C PHE A 150 18.19 -13.63 1.71
N ASN A 151 16.99 -13.11 1.92
CA ASN A 151 15.77 -13.92 2.08
C ASN A 151 14.92 -13.98 0.82
N MET A 152 15.41 -13.41 -0.29
CA MET A 152 14.67 -13.29 -1.54
C MET A 152 14.24 -14.65 -2.08
N ASP A 153 12.94 -14.77 -2.38
CA ASP A 153 12.37 -15.85 -3.17
C ASP A 153 12.29 -15.51 -4.67
N TYR A 154 11.80 -16.44 -5.48
CA TYR A 154 11.72 -16.24 -6.92
C TYR A 154 10.75 -15.12 -7.32
N GLU A 155 9.60 -14.99 -6.65
CA GLU A 155 8.60 -13.98 -6.99
C GLU A 155 9.08 -12.57 -6.62
N GLU A 156 9.75 -12.43 -5.48
CA GLU A 156 10.43 -11.20 -5.09
C GLU A 156 11.55 -10.84 -6.08
N PHE A 157 12.30 -11.84 -6.58
CA PHE A 157 13.31 -11.63 -7.62
C PHE A 157 12.69 -11.21 -8.95
N LYS A 158 11.56 -11.80 -9.38
CA LYS A 158 10.83 -11.36 -10.59
C LYS A 158 10.49 -9.88 -10.51
N LYS A 159 10.06 -9.41 -9.34
CA LYS A 159 9.77 -8.00 -9.09
C LYS A 159 11.04 -7.14 -9.11
N LEU A 160 12.10 -7.58 -8.45
CA LEU A 160 13.39 -6.88 -8.47
C LEU A 160 13.90 -6.74 -9.92
N HIS A 161 13.87 -7.83 -10.68
CA HIS A 161 14.28 -7.87 -12.06
C HIS A 161 13.46 -6.92 -12.95
N LEU A 162 12.13 -6.92 -12.81
CA LEU A 162 11.24 -6.01 -13.53
C LEU A 162 11.58 -4.54 -13.26
N LEU A 163 12.03 -4.23 -12.05
CA LEU A 163 12.28 -2.85 -11.64
C LEU A 163 13.72 -2.39 -11.87
N LEU A 164 14.70 -3.29 -11.85
CA LEU A 164 16.11 -2.93 -11.85
C LEU A 164 16.95 -3.54 -12.97
N SER A 165 16.41 -4.46 -13.78
CA SER A 165 17.13 -4.94 -14.97
C SER A 165 17.47 -3.79 -15.91
N TYR A 166 18.61 -3.90 -16.61
CA TYR A 166 19.05 -2.88 -17.55
C TYR A 166 18.01 -2.63 -18.64
N GLU A 167 17.35 -3.68 -19.15
CA GLU A 167 16.27 -3.57 -20.14
C GLU A 167 15.10 -2.73 -19.59
N SER A 168 14.71 -2.97 -18.35
CA SER A 168 13.60 -2.24 -17.72
C SER A 168 13.96 -0.79 -17.46
N ILE A 169 15.18 -0.52 -16.98
CA ILE A 169 15.68 0.83 -16.72
C ILE A 169 15.80 1.63 -18.03
N LYS A 170 16.36 1.01 -19.08
CA LYS A 170 16.50 1.60 -20.42
C LYS A 170 15.16 2.00 -21.01
N GLU A 171 14.14 1.16 -20.86
CA GLU A 171 12.78 1.40 -21.35
C GLU A 171 11.92 2.23 -20.38
N GLN A 172 12.51 2.71 -19.28
CA GLN A 172 11.85 3.47 -18.21
C GLN A 172 10.61 2.75 -17.64
N ILE A 173 10.62 1.42 -17.64
CA ILE A 173 9.53 0.59 -17.11
C ILE A 173 9.20 0.95 -15.65
N PRO A 174 10.16 1.14 -14.73
CA PRO A 174 9.83 1.48 -13.35
C PRO A 174 9.11 2.83 -13.21
N LEU A 175 9.52 3.82 -14.00
CA LEU A 175 8.85 5.13 -14.04
C LEU A 175 7.42 4.99 -14.57
N LYS A 176 7.23 4.25 -15.68
CA LYS A 176 5.90 3.96 -16.24
C LYS A 176 4.99 3.22 -15.24
N ILE A 177 5.52 2.24 -14.51
CA ILE A 177 4.77 1.53 -13.45
C ILE A 177 4.38 2.51 -12.34
N LYS A 178 5.30 3.36 -11.87
CA LYS A 178 5.03 4.38 -10.84
C LYS A 178 3.93 5.35 -11.27
N GLU A 179 4.00 5.87 -12.49
CA GLU A 179 3.01 6.80 -13.04
C GLU A 179 1.63 6.15 -13.17
N LYS A 180 1.57 4.94 -13.75
CA LYS A 180 0.33 4.16 -13.83
C LYS A 180 -0.24 3.82 -12.45
N SER A 181 0.63 3.48 -11.49
CA SER A 181 0.24 3.21 -10.09
C SER A 181 -0.38 4.43 -9.43
N ASN A 182 0.19 5.61 -9.64
CA ASN A 182 -0.35 6.87 -9.11
C ASN A 182 -1.70 7.20 -9.74
N LEU A 183 -1.84 7.04 -11.06
CA LEU A 183 -3.11 7.28 -11.76
C LEU A 183 -4.19 6.30 -11.31
N PHE A 184 -3.84 5.02 -11.18
CA PHE A 184 -4.73 3.99 -10.65
C PHE A 184 -5.21 4.34 -9.24
N GLU A 185 -4.29 4.68 -8.32
CA GLU A 185 -4.62 5.08 -6.95
C GLU A 185 -5.57 6.29 -6.92
N GLN A 186 -5.34 7.30 -7.77
CA GLN A 186 -6.22 8.47 -7.88
C GLN A 186 -7.62 8.10 -8.36
N ASN A 187 -7.72 7.29 -9.41
CA ASN A 187 -9.00 6.89 -9.99
C ASN A 187 -9.81 6.02 -9.03
N ILE A 188 -9.20 4.96 -8.49
CA ILE A 188 -9.89 4.04 -7.58
C ILE A 188 -10.28 4.75 -6.28
N SER A 189 -9.46 5.68 -5.78
CA SER A 189 -9.81 6.48 -4.59
C SER A 189 -11.02 7.37 -4.86
N LYS A 190 -11.13 7.96 -6.05
CA LYS A 190 -12.25 8.82 -6.42
C LYS A 190 -13.53 8.02 -6.58
N GLU A 191 -13.45 6.86 -7.23
CA GLU A 191 -14.58 5.96 -7.44
C GLU A 191 -15.09 5.37 -6.12
N LEU A 192 -14.20 4.80 -5.31
CA LEU A 192 -14.56 4.24 -4.01
C LEU A 192 -15.15 5.31 -3.07
N TYR A 193 -14.58 6.52 -3.03
CA TYR A 193 -15.17 7.60 -2.24
C TYR A 193 -16.57 7.99 -2.73
N LYS A 194 -16.77 8.10 -4.04
CA LYS A 194 -18.08 8.42 -4.63
C LYS A 194 -19.12 7.38 -4.21
N ASP A 195 -18.80 6.10 -4.36
CA ASP A 195 -19.70 5.01 -4.02
C ASP A 195 -19.97 4.92 -2.52
N PHE A 196 -18.93 5.13 -1.69
CA PHE A 196 -19.07 5.21 -0.25
C PHE A 196 -19.99 6.37 0.18
N SER A 197 -19.83 7.55 -0.43
CA SER A 197 -20.65 8.71 -0.12
C SER A 197 -22.11 8.48 -0.51
N LEU A 198 -22.37 7.90 -1.69
CA LEU A 198 -23.72 7.53 -2.14
C LEU A 198 -24.37 6.49 -1.22
N PHE A 199 -23.61 5.50 -0.76
CA PHE A 199 -24.08 4.51 0.20
C PHE A 199 -24.45 5.17 1.53
N ARG A 200 -23.55 5.97 2.11
CA ARG A 200 -23.79 6.66 3.39
C ARG A 200 -25.01 7.59 3.33
N THR A 201 -25.16 8.36 2.26
CA THR A 201 -26.30 9.28 2.13
C THR A 201 -27.62 8.52 2.06
N ALA A 202 -27.70 7.47 1.23
CA ALA A 202 -28.91 6.66 1.13
C ALA A 202 -29.23 5.94 2.44
N LEU A 203 -28.21 5.45 3.14
CA LEU A 203 -28.36 4.84 4.46
C LEU A 203 -28.86 5.85 5.51
N PHE A 204 -28.31 7.07 5.51
CA PHE A 204 -28.74 8.12 6.41
C PHE A 204 -30.19 8.52 6.18
N GLU A 205 -30.58 8.75 4.93
CA GLU A 205 -31.95 9.09 4.55
C GLU A 205 -32.96 8.01 4.96
N ASN A 206 -32.60 6.74 4.75
CA ASN A 206 -33.42 5.61 5.17
C ASN A 206 -33.58 5.54 6.70
N ILE A 207 -32.46 5.66 7.43
CA ILE A 207 -32.47 5.64 8.89
C ILE A 207 -33.30 6.81 9.44
N VAL A 208 -33.20 8.01 8.87
CA VAL A 208 -34.02 9.17 9.28
C VAL A 208 -35.50 8.90 9.05
N LYS A 209 -35.88 8.37 7.89
CA LYS A 209 -37.27 8.05 7.55
C LYS A 209 -37.87 7.01 8.49
N ASN A 210 -37.10 5.98 8.85
CA ASN A 210 -37.62 4.83 9.59
C ASN A 210 -37.53 4.98 11.12
N ASN A 211 -36.87 6.03 11.62
CA ASN A 211 -36.59 6.24 13.05
C ASN A 211 -36.89 7.68 13.50
N GLU A 212 -38.06 8.20 13.13
CA GLU A 212 -38.48 9.61 13.33
C GLU A 212 -38.40 10.10 14.79
N ASN A 213 -38.47 9.20 15.77
CA ASN A 213 -38.41 9.52 17.20
C ASN A 213 -36.97 9.78 17.71
N ILE A 214 -35.95 9.63 16.88
CA ILE A 214 -34.55 9.84 17.25
C ILE A 214 -34.03 11.11 16.56
N ASP A 215 -33.33 11.94 17.32
CA ASP A 215 -32.67 13.14 16.81
C ASP A 215 -31.77 12.85 15.59
N LYS A 216 -31.88 13.67 14.54
CA LYS A 216 -31.15 13.49 13.27
C LYS A 216 -29.64 13.53 13.43
N SER A 217 -29.10 14.34 14.34
CA SER A 217 -27.65 14.38 14.60
C SER A 217 -27.16 13.08 15.23
N THR A 218 -27.96 12.48 16.11
CA THR A 218 -27.73 11.16 16.64
C THR A 218 -27.79 10.09 15.56
N LEU A 219 -28.80 10.13 14.68
CA LEU A 219 -28.91 9.21 13.54
C LEU A 219 -27.72 9.33 12.58
N LEU A 220 -27.22 10.54 12.33
CA LEU A 220 -26.03 10.76 11.49
C LEU A 220 -24.79 10.09 12.08
N ARG A 221 -24.59 10.22 13.40
CA ARG A 221 -23.48 9.57 14.12
C ARG A 221 -23.59 8.04 14.04
N LEU A 222 -24.78 7.48 14.25
CA LEU A 222 -25.02 6.03 14.20
C LEU A 222 -24.85 5.49 12.78
N THR A 223 -25.31 6.23 11.77
CA THR A 223 -25.10 5.91 10.35
C THR A 223 -23.61 5.80 10.04
N GLN A 224 -22.80 6.78 10.46
CA GLN A 224 -21.36 6.73 10.23
C GLN A 224 -20.71 5.51 10.91
N LYS A 225 -21.11 5.20 12.15
CA LYS A 225 -20.61 4.01 12.87
C LYS A 225 -20.96 2.72 12.13
N LEU A 226 -22.15 2.62 11.55
CA LEU A 226 -22.56 1.48 10.73
C LEU A 226 -21.73 1.38 9.43
N CYS A 227 -21.55 2.49 8.73
CA CYS A 227 -20.66 2.56 7.56
C CYS A 227 -19.23 2.11 7.90
N ASP A 228 -18.68 2.57 9.02
CA ASP A 228 -17.34 2.19 9.48
C ASP A 228 -17.23 0.68 9.77
N ARG A 229 -18.27 0.07 10.35
CA ARG A 229 -18.34 -1.39 10.56
C ARG A 229 -18.34 -2.15 9.24
N ILE A 230 -19.12 -1.71 8.26
CA ILE A 230 -19.21 -2.36 6.94
C ILE A 230 -17.89 -2.24 6.18
N ILE A 231 -17.28 -1.04 6.12
CA ILE A 231 -15.96 -0.84 5.49
C ILE A 231 -14.88 -1.68 6.18
N PHE A 232 -14.95 -1.83 7.50
CA PHE A 232 -14.03 -2.73 8.19
C PHE A 232 -14.19 -4.18 7.75
N ILE A 233 -15.42 -4.69 7.60
CA ILE A 233 -15.66 -6.07 7.15
C ILE A 233 -15.08 -6.28 5.75
N LEU A 234 -15.37 -5.37 4.81
CA LEU A 234 -14.84 -5.40 3.44
C LEU A 234 -13.30 -5.40 3.41
N PHE A 235 -12.68 -4.54 4.22
CA PHE A 235 -11.23 -4.53 4.34
C PHE A 235 -10.68 -5.82 4.95
N ALA A 236 -11.40 -6.39 5.92
CA ALA A 236 -10.93 -7.54 6.69
C ALA A 236 -11.09 -8.86 5.93
N GLU A 237 -12.16 -9.04 5.14
CA GLU A 237 -12.37 -10.25 4.33
C GLU A 237 -11.29 -10.42 3.25
N ASP A 238 -10.90 -9.34 2.57
CA ASP A 238 -9.88 -9.39 1.51
C ASP A 238 -8.46 -9.53 2.06
N ARG A 239 -8.23 -9.14 3.32
CA ARG A 239 -6.93 -9.25 3.99
C ARG A 239 -6.77 -10.56 4.77
N GLY A 240 -7.74 -11.47 4.67
CA GLY A 240 -7.74 -12.75 5.40
C GLY A 240 -7.84 -12.58 6.92
N LEU A 241 -8.40 -11.46 7.39
CA LEU A 241 -8.75 -11.23 8.79
C LEU A 241 -10.14 -11.77 9.12
N LEU A 242 -11.04 -11.77 8.14
CA LEU A 242 -12.30 -12.50 8.18
C LEU A 242 -12.31 -13.52 7.05
N ASN A 243 -13.31 -14.40 7.06
CA ASN A 243 -13.53 -15.29 5.93
C ASN A 243 -13.74 -14.49 4.64
N THR A 244 -13.22 -15.00 3.54
CA THR A 244 -13.38 -14.38 2.23
C THR A 244 -14.86 -14.26 1.87
N ASN A 245 -15.28 -13.12 1.31
CA ASN A 245 -16.67 -12.85 0.92
C ASN A 245 -17.68 -12.87 2.10
N THR A 246 -17.27 -12.43 3.30
CA THR A 246 -18.14 -12.30 4.48
C THR A 246 -19.43 -11.51 4.18
N ILE A 247 -19.36 -10.39 3.44
CA ILE A 247 -20.58 -9.63 3.07
C ILE A 247 -21.52 -10.47 2.20
N LYS A 248 -20.97 -11.22 1.24
CA LYS A 248 -21.76 -12.12 0.40
C LYS A 248 -22.41 -13.24 1.21
N ASP A 249 -21.69 -13.78 2.19
CA ASP A 249 -22.21 -14.81 3.09
C ASP A 249 -23.35 -14.30 3.98
N ILE A 250 -23.23 -13.07 4.50
CA ILE A 250 -24.31 -12.38 5.24
C ILE A 250 -25.58 -12.34 4.39
N ARG A 251 -25.46 -11.86 3.14
CA ARG A 251 -26.59 -11.75 2.20
C ARG A 251 -27.20 -13.10 1.86
N LYS A 252 -26.36 -14.10 1.59
CA LYS A 252 -26.82 -15.46 1.28
C LYS A 252 -27.59 -16.06 2.44
N ARG A 253 -27.07 -15.95 3.68
CA ARG A 253 -27.75 -16.46 4.87
C ARG A 253 -29.09 -15.76 5.12
N HIS A 254 -29.17 -14.46 4.85
CA HIS A 254 -30.43 -13.72 4.91
C HIS A 254 -31.44 -14.21 3.86
N GLN A 255 -31.00 -14.50 2.63
CA GLN A 255 -31.87 -15.06 1.58
C GLN A 255 -32.42 -16.45 1.95
N ASP A 256 -31.63 -17.25 2.66
CA ASP A 256 -32.01 -18.58 3.13
C ASP A 256 -32.76 -18.55 4.49
N ASP A 257 -33.05 -17.37 5.03
CA ASP A 257 -33.69 -17.21 6.33
C ASP A 257 -35.16 -17.66 6.33
N ILE A 258 -35.57 -18.35 7.39
CA ILE A 258 -36.94 -18.85 7.60
C ILE A 258 -37.57 -18.26 8.87
N HIS A 259 -36.89 -17.31 9.51
CA HIS A 259 -37.22 -16.74 10.82
C HIS A 259 -37.56 -15.25 10.74
N ASP A 260 -37.73 -14.71 9.53
CA ASP A 260 -37.99 -13.30 9.23
C ASP A 260 -36.97 -12.35 9.87
N ILE A 261 -35.72 -12.79 10.00
CA ILE A 261 -34.62 -11.95 10.48
C ILE A 261 -34.24 -10.98 9.37
N THR A 262 -34.24 -9.67 9.64
CA THR A 262 -33.82 -8.65 8.66
C THR A 262 -32.34 -8.78 8.28
N LEU A 263 -31.94 -8.22 7.13
CA LEU A 263 -30.53 -8.20 6.70
C LEU A 263 -29.66 -7.48 7.73
N TYR A 264 -30.17 -6.39 8.33
CA TYR A 264 -29.48 -5.73 9.43
C TYR A 264 -29.32 -6.63 10.67
N GLY A 265 -30.30 -7.49 10.94
CA GLY A 265 -30.21 -8.56 11.94
C GLY A 265 -29.01 -9.49 11.69
N TYR A 266 -28.83 -9.95 10.46
CA TYR A 266 -27.66 -10.74 10.07
C TYR A 266 -26.35 -9.99 10.22
N TYR A 267 -26.27 -8.71 9.82
CA TYR A 267 -25.11 -7.87 10.09
C TYR A 267 -24.76 -7.82 11.58
N LYS A 268 -25.75 -7.70 12.47
CA LYS A 268 -25.53 -7.67 13.93
C LYS A 268 -24.93 -8.97 14.47
N ILE A 269 -25.35 -10.14 13.95
CA ILE A 269 -24.75 -11.44 14.30
C ILE A 269 -23.24 -11.42 14.00
N TYR A 270 -22.86 -10.91 12.83
CA TYR A 270 -21.46 -10.80 12.45
C TYR A 270 -20.71 -9.72 13.25
N PHE A 271 -21.35 -8.61 13.59
CA PHE A 271 -20.74 -7.60 14.48
C PHE A 271 -20.40 -8.18 15.85
N GLU A 272 -21.31 -8.95 16.44
CA GLU A 272 -21.08 -9.65 17.69
C GLU A 272 -19.94 -10.67 17.56
N ALA A 273 -19.96 -11.48 16.49
CA ALA A 273 -18.91 -12.45 16.21
C ALA A 273 -17.53 -11.79 16.05
N ILE A 274 -17.44 -10.67 15.35
CA ILE A 274 -16.18 -9.91 15.19
C ILE A 274 -15.72 -9.32 16.54
N ASN A 275 -16.66 -8.84 17.37
CA ASN A 275 -16.32 -8.27 18.67
C ASN A 275 -15.82 -9.33 19.65
N ASN A 276 -16.52 -10.46 19.74
CA ASN A 276 -16.34 -11.46 20.79
C ASN A 276 -15.51 -12.68 20.35
N GLY A 277 -15.35 -12.89 19.05
CA GLY A 277 -14.95 -14.17 18.45
C GLY A 277 -16.14 -15.10 18.28
N ASN A 278 -16.08 -15.99 17.29
CA ASN A 278 -17.09 -17.02 17.08
C ASN A 278 -16.50 -18.23 16.33
N ASP A 279 -16.44 -19.38 17.01
CA ASP A 279 -15.84 -20.60 16.44
C ASP A 279 -16.64 -21.16 15.26
N ARG A 280 -17.98 -21.07 15.29
CA ARG A 280 -18.84 -21.59 14.22
C ARG A 280 -18.69 -20.80 12.92
N LEU A 281 -18.49 -19.50 13.04
CA LEU A 281 -18.20 -18.62 11.91
C LEU A 281 -16.71 -18.55 11.59
N GLN A 282 -15.85 -19.20 12.39
CA GLN A 282 -14.38 -19.12 12.27
C GLN A 282 -13.85 -17.68 12.32
N ILE A 283 -14.51 -16.82 13.11
CA ILE A 283 -14.13 -15.41 13.24
C ILE A 283 -13.31 -15.25 14.52
N PRO A 284 -12.03 -14.81 14.44
CA PRO A 284 -11.24 -14.52 15.62
C PRO A 284 -11.70 -13.22 16.27
N LYS A 285 -11.34 -13.04 17.55
CA LYS A 285 -11.78 -11.90 18.36
C LYS A 285 -11.00 -10.62 18.00
N TYR A 286 -11.68 -9.57 17.55
CA TYR A 286 -11.04 -8.31 17.13
C TYR A 286 -11.13 -7.13 18.13
N ASN A 287 -11.81 -7.28 19.28
CA ASN A 287 -11.80 -6.39 20.47
C ASN A 287 -11.46 -4.90 20.22
N GLY A 288 -12.33 -4.20 19.48
CA GLY A 288 -11.97 -2.93 18.84
C GLY A 288 -12.71 -1.68 19.27
N GLY A 289 -13.74 -1.78 20.12
CA GLY A 289 -14.67 -0.68 20.43
C GLY A 289 -15.66 -0.36 19.29
N LEU A 290 -15.23 -0.45 18.03
CA LEU A 290 -16.07 -0.24 16.84
C LEU A 290 -17.27 -1.21 16.79
N PHE A 291 -17.04 -2.47 17.13
CA PHE A 291 -18.05 -3.54 17.16
C PHE A 291 -18.62 -3.81 18.56
N ALA A 292 -18.29 -2.98 19.57
CA ALA A 292 -18.90 -3.10 20.88
C ALA A 292 -20.42 -2.89 20.77
N LYS A 293 -21.19 -3.63 21.57
CA LYS A 293 -22.64 -3.55 21.64
C LYS A 293 -23.08 -2.09 21.80
N ASP A 294 -24.07 -1.68 21.02
CA ASP A 294 -24.60 -0.32 21.03
C ASP A 294 -26.11 -0.40 20.86
N GLU A 295 -26.83 -0.43 21.98
CA GLU A 295 -28.29 -0.66 22.00
C GLU A 295 -29.06 0.31 21.09
N LEU A 296 -28.59 1.56 20.98
CA LEU A 296 -29.24 2.55 20.13
C LEU A 296 -28.97 2.28 18.64
N LEU A 297 -27.74 1.93 18.28
CA LEU A 297 -27.43 1.50 16.91
C LEU A 297 -28.18 0.21 16.55
N ASP A 298 -28.20 -0.75 17.47
CA ASP A 298 -28.72 -2.09 17.24
C ASP A 298 -30.26 -2.13 17.15
N SER A 299 -30.93 -1.09 17.64
CA SER A 299 -32.39 -0.90 17.58
C SER A 299 -32.90 -0.15 16.35
N LEU A 300 -32.00 0.40 15.51
CA LEU A 300 -32.41 1.13 14.31
C LEU A 300 -33.17 0.23 13.32
N LYS A 301 -34.25 0.78 12.76
CA LYS A 301 -34.99 0.19 11.63
C LYS A 301 -34.34 0.64 10.32
N ILE A 302 -33.95 -0.33 9.49
CA ILE A 302 -33.23 -0.10 8.23
C ILE A 302 -33.84 -1.05 7.19
N ASP A 303 -34.17 -0.51 6.01
CA ASP A 303 -34.71 -1.33 4.92
C ASP A 303 -33.59 -2.18 4.30
N ASP A 304 -33.89 -3.46 4.04
CA ASP A 304 -32.90 -4.43 3.57
C ASP A 304 -32.29 -4.04 2.21
N GLU A 305 -33.07 -3.44 1.31
CA GLU A 305 -32.64 -2.98 -0.01
C GLU A 305 -31.42 -2.04 0.06
N ILE A 306 -31.37 -1.19 1.09
CA ILE A 306 -30.28 -0.22 1.29
C ILE A 306 -28.97 -0.92 1.67
N LEU A 307 -29.07 -2.00 2.44
CA LEU A 307 -27.93 -2.80 2.88
C LEU A 307 -27.54 -3.88 1.85
N ASP A 308 -28.43 -4.24 0.93
CA ASP A 308 -28.18 -5.29 -0.05
C ASP A 308 -27.41 -4.76 -1.28
N GLU A 309 -28.06 -3.97 -2.14
CA GLU A 309 -27.51 -3.57 -3.43
C GLU A 309 -26.32 -2.61 -3.28
N LYS A 310 -26.43 -1.63 -2.38
CA LYS A 310 -25.41 -0.58 -2.22
C LYS A 310 -24.18 -1.09 -1.46
N ALA A 311 -24.33 -1.99 -0.49
CA ALA A 311 -23.17 -2.62 0.15
C ALA A 311 -22.48 -3.61 -0.79
N GLN A 312 -23.24 -4.32 -1.63
CA GLN A 312 -22.66 -5.19 -2.67
C GLN A 312 -21.75 -4.40 -3.61
N LYS A 313 -22.15 -3.19 -4.01
CA LYS A 313 -21.29 -2.34 -4.85
C LYS A 313 -19.93 -2.07 -4.21
N LEU A 314 -19.90 -1.81 -2.90
CA LEU A 314 -18.65 -1.60 -2.16
C LEU A 314 -17.83 -2.89 -2.03
N SER A 315 -18.46 -4.07 -1.99
CA SER A 315 -17.76 -5.36 -1.97
C SER A 315 -17.11 -5.78 -3.29
N ASN A 316 -17.40 -5.06 -4.39
CA ASN A 316 -16.78 -5.36 -5.68
C ASN A 316 -15.36 -4.78 -5.80
N TYR A 317 -14.92 -3.93 -4.86
CA TYR A 317 -13.57 -3.39 -4.82
C TYR A 317 -12.62 -4.40 -4.16
N ASP A 318 -11.41 -4.55 -4.70
CA ASP A 318 -10.37 -5.41 -4.11
C ASP A 318 -9.59 -4.64 -3.02
N PHE A 319 -9.95 -4.87 -1.76
CA PHE A 319 -9.30 -4.25 -0.60
C PHE A 319 -7.92 -4.86 -0.26
N ALA A 320 -7.53 -5.97 -0.90
CA ALA A 320 -6.22 -6.59 -0.74
C ALA A 320 -5.18 -5.94 -1.64
N SER A 321 -5.50 -5.79 -2.92
CA SER A 321 -4.52 -5.46 -3.96
C SER A 321 -4.66 -4.04 -4.50
N GLU A 322 -5.87 -3.46 -4.48
CA GLU A 322 -6.15 -2.16 -5.10
C GLU A 322 -6.34 -1.04 -4.07
N ILE A 323 -7.00 -1.34 -2.95
CA ILE A 323 -7.24 -0.34 -1.89
C ILE A 323 -6.12 -0.34 -0.86
N SER A 324 -5.27 0.68 -0.94
CA SER A 324 -4.21 0.92 0.02
C SER A 324 -4.73 1.58 1.31
N VAL A 325 -3.97 1.47 2.41
CA VAL A 325 -4.26 2.20 3.66
C VAL A 325 -4.31 3.72 3.43
N ASN A 326 -3.57 4.22 2.44
CA ASN A 326 -3.59 5.64 2.06
C ASN A 326 -4.93 6.03 1.46
N ILE A 327 -5.48 5.21 0.56
CA ILE A 327 -6.81 5.41 -0.04
C ILE A 327 -7.88 5.43 1.05
N LEU A 328 -7.87 4.46 1.98
CA LEU A 328 -8.80 4.45 3.12
C LEU A 328 -8.68 5.71 3.96
N GLY A 329 -7.44 6.15 4.25
CA GLY A 329 -7.18 7.40 4.94
C GLY A 329 -7.83 8.61 4.26
N HIS A 330 -7.67 8.73 2.94
CA HIS A 330 -8.31 9.80 2.15
C HIS A 330 -9.83 9.74 2.19
N ILE A 331 -10.42 8.55 2.08
CA ILE A 331 -11.87 8.35 2.16
C ILE A 331 -12.41 8.80 3.52
N PHE A 332 -11.78 8.37 4.63
CA PHE A 332 -12.19 8.79 5.96
C PHE A 332 -12.00 10.29 6.18
N GLU A 333 -10.89 10.87 5.73
CA GLU A 333 -10.63 12.31 5.83
C GLU A 333 -11.64 13.14 5.02
N GLN A 334 -12.03 12.68 3.83
CA GLN A 334 -13.05 13.35 3.03
C GLN A 334 -14.45 13.16 3.63
N SER A 335 -14.77 11.97 4.11
CA SER A 335 -16.02 11.66 4.83
C SER A 335 -16.26 12.60 6.01
N LEU A 336 -15.21 12.96 6.77
CA LEU A 336 -15.32 13.92 7.88
C LEU A 336 -15.86 15.28 7.43
N THR A 337 -15.45 15.77 6.26
CA THR A 337 -15.91 17.08 5.76
C THR A 337 -17.40 17.02 5.40
N ASP A 338 -17.84 15.93 4.78
CA ASP A 338 -19.25 15.75 4.44
C ASP A 338 -20.13 15.56 5.68
N LEU A 339 -19.61 14.89 6.72
CA LEU A 339 -20.33 14.77 7.99
C LEU A 339 -20.52 16.12 8.65
N GLU A 340 -19.53 17.01 8.57
CA GLU A 340 -19.68 18.40 9.05
C GLU A 340 -20.71 19.18 8.24
N GLU A 341 -20.74 18.99 6.92
CA GLU A 341 -21.75 19.58 6.03
C GLU A 341 -23.16 19.08 6.36
N LEU A 342 -23.34 17.76 6.49
CA LEU A 342 -24.60 17.14 6.88
C LEU A 342 -25.06 17.60 8.27
N GLN A 343 -24.14 17.68 9.23
CA GLN A 343 -24.45 18.17 10.58
C GLN A 343 -24.90 19.64 10.56
N ALA A 344 -24.21 20.51 9.82
CA ALA A 344 -24.58 21.91 9.70
C ALA A 344 -25.94 22.09 9.02
N ASN A 345 -26.26 21.25 8.02
CA ASN A 345 -27.57 21.22 7.38
C ASN A 345 -28.68 20.80 8.36
N ILE A 346 -28.41 19.82 9.24
CA ILE A 346 -29.37 19.42 10.30
C ILE A 346 -29.62 20.57 11.28
N GLU A 347 -28.58 21.32 11.62
CA GLU A 347 -28.63 22.46 12.55
C GLU A 347 -29.13 23.77 11.90
N ASN A 348 -29.38 23.77 10.57
CA ASN A 348 -29.68 24.97 9.77
C ASN A 348 -28.63 26.09 9.90
N ILE A 349 -27.36 25.72 10.01
CA ILE A 349 -26.23 26.65 10.10
C ILE A 349 -25.51 26.70 8.75
N SER A 350 -25.10 27.90 8.33
CA SER A 350 -24.29 28.08 7.11
C SER A 350 -22.96 27.33 7.22
N PHE A 351 -22.69 26.41 6.30
CA PHE A 351 -21.42 25.66 6.27
C PHE A 351 -20.44 26.23 5.26
N ASP A 352 -19.26 26.63 5.72
CA ASP A 352 -18.15 27.03 4.87
C ASP A 352 -17.14 25.87 4.74
N LYS A 353 -17.13 25.21 3.59
CA LYS A 353 -16.21 24.10 3.26
C LYS A 353 -14.74 24.47 3.49
N THR A 354 -14.39 25.75 3.40
CA THR A 354 -13.02 26.24 3.61
C THR A 354 -12.60 26.27 5.09
N LYS A 355 -13.54 26.19 6.04
CA LYS A 355 -13.31 26.24 7.49
C LYS A 355 -13.46 24.88 8.20
N SER A 356 -13.70 23.80 7.46
CA SER A 356 -13.86 22.43 7.96
C SER A 356 -12.70 21.98 8.89
N LYS A 357 -12.98 21.06 9.84
CA LYS A 357 -11.94 20.55 10.76
C LYS A 357 -10.78 19.90 10.02
N ARG A 358 -10.99 19.43 8.78
CA ARG A 358 -9.94 18.97 7.84
C ARG A 358 -8.80 19.99 7.66
N LYS A 359 -9.11 21.29 7.62
CA LYS A 359 -8.11 22.37 7.50
C LYS A 359 -7.60 22.87 8.86
N LYS A 360 -8.44 22.91 9.90
CA LYS A 360 -8.06 23.41 11.23
C LYS A 360 -7.21 22.44 12.06
N ARG A 361 -7.47 21.14 11.92
CA ARG A 361 -6.63 20.09 12.47
C ARG A 361 -6.00 19.41 11.28
N ARG A 362 -4.67 19.41 11.15
CA ARG A 362 -3.96 18.40 10.35
C ARG A 362 -4.28 17.01 10.95
N VAL A 363 -5.51 16.53 10.82
CA VAL A 363 -5.92 15.16 11.12
C VAL A 363 -5.30 14.33 10.02
N ARG A 364 -3.97 14.12 10.10
CA ARG A 364 -3.38 12.98 9.44
C ARG A 364 -3.95 11.78 10.19
N TYR A 365 -4.79 10.98 9.53
CA TYR A 365 -5.05 9.64 10.04
C TYR A 365 -3.69 8.93 10.09
N SER A 366 -3.04 8.95 11.26
CA SER A 366 -1.72 8.37 11.38
C SER A 366 -1.87 6.87 11.12
N ARG A 367 -1.04 6.36 10.21
CA ARG A 367 -0.87 4.94 9.83
C ARG A 367 -0.77 3.94 11.00
N TYR A 368 -0.80 4.42 12.24
CA TYR A 368 -0.61 3.69 13.48
C TYR A 368 -1.82 2.87 13.97
N LYS A 369 -3.09 3.27 13.71
CA LYS A 369 -4.24 2.58 14.33
C LYS A 369 -4.64 1.25 13.65
N LEU A 370 -4.40 1.11 12.34
CA LEU A 370 -4.64 -0.16 11.62
C LEU A 370 -3.43 -1.10 11.73
N SER A 371 -2.20 -0.57 11.71
CA SER A 371 -0.95 -1.35 11.77
C SER A 371 -0.63 -1.97 13.15
N GLN A 372 -1.00 -1.31 14.26
CA GLN A 372 -0.75 -1.83 15.61
C GLN A 372 -1.70 -2.98 16.00
N LYS A 373 -2.85 -3.13 15.34
CA LYS A 373 -3.80 -4.20 15.63
C LYS A 373 -3.44 -5.52 14.97
N SER A 374 -2.79 -5.51 13.80
CA SER A 374 -2.28 -6.74 13.17
C SER A 374 -1.00 -7.28 13.84
N LYS A 375 -0.21 -6.43 14.49
CA LYS A 375 1.01 -6.85 15.21
C LYS A 375 0.76 -7.45 16.60
N LYS A 376 -0.40 -7.21 17.21
CA LYS A 376 -0.75 -7.80 18.52
C LYS A 376 -1.29 -9.23 18.43
N THR A 377 -1.65 -9.71 17.24
CA THR A 377 -2.20 -11.05 17.04
C THR A 377 -1.13 -12.14 16.82
N TYR A 378 0.15 -11.77 16.70
CA TYR A 378 1.28 -12.72 16.55
C TYR A 378 2.19 -12.81 17.80
N LYS A 379 1.72 -12.30 18.94
CA LYS A 379 2.34 -12.52 20.26
C LYS A 379 1.27 -12.81 21.30
N SER A 380 0.72 -14.01 21.23
CA SER A 380 0.23 -14.78 22.38
C SER A 380 0.17 -16.24 21.98
#